data_AF-A0A832PCQ5-F1
#
_entry.id   AF-A0A832PCQ5-F1
#
_cell.length_a   1.000
_cell.length_b   1.000
_cell.length_c   1.000
_cell.angle_alpha   90.00
_cell.angle_beta   90.00
_cell.angle_gamma   90.00
#
_symmetry.space_group_name_H-M   'P 1'
#
loop_
_entity.id
_entity.type
_entity.pdbx_description
1 polymer ?
#
loop_
_entity_poly.entity_id
_entity_poly.type
_entity_poly.pdbx_seq_one_letter_code
_entity_poly.pdbx_strand_id
1 'polypeptide(L)'
;MGLPICDVCLKSGILCQGCEDKLKSGEVSELELEISKVLYKLAEGKLWFKKAIDMGDVVIIITERDQVGKLIGKGGKIVRTISRAIGKRVRVVGEDSDLKSVAEDVLAPARISGINIVYGKDGKEKFKIRVIKEDARRIPISLDVLNRVIKQLTGEETTIVVDEH
;
A
#
# COMPACT_ATOMS: atom_id res chain seq x y z
N MET A 1 -16.24 -2.65 -7.16
CA MET A 1 -15.99 -1.95 -5.88
C MET A 1 -15.62 -0.51 -6.18
N GLY A 2 -15.78 0.39 -5.22
CA GLY A 2 -15.59 1.84 -5.41
C GLY A 2 -14.64 2.43 -4.38
N LEU A 3 -14.45 3.75 -4.43
CA LEU A 3 -13.65 4.48 -3.45
C LEU A 3 -14.23 4.35 -2.03
N PRO A 4 -13.41 4.55 -0.97
CA PRO A 4 -13.89 4.55 0.42
C PRO A 4 -15.02 5.56 0.70
N ILE A 5 -15.12 6.59 -0.13
CA ILE A 5 -16.11 7.67 -0.08
C ILE A 5 -16.95 7.64 -1.36
N CYS A 6 -18.26 7.91 -1.26
CA CYS A 6 -19.14 7.83 -2.43
C CYS A 6 -18.94 8.97 -3.44
N ASP A 7 -19.19 8.67 -4.71
CA ASP A 7 -19.00 9.58 -5.84
C ASP A 7 -19.73 10.92 -5.69
N VAL A 8 -20.93 10.92 -5.10
CA VAL A 8 -21.72 12.14 -4.89
C VAL A 8 -20.95 13.11 -3.97
N CYS A 9 -20.36 12.60 -2.88
CA CYS A 9 -19.59 13.42 -1.95
C CYS A 9 -18.28 13.91 -2.58
N LEU A 10 -17.62 13.05 -3.36
CA LEU A 10 -16.37 13.41 -4.04
C LEU A 10 -16.60 14.46 -5.15
N LYS A 11 -17.77 14.41 -5.80
CA LYS A 11 -18.18 15.37 -6.83
C LYS A 11 -18.65 16.69 -6.24
N SER A 12 -19.46 16.67 -5.17
CA SER A 12 -20.00 17.88 -4.52
C SER A 12 -18.97 18.59 -3.65
N GLY A 13 -17.96 17.87 -3.14
CA GLY A 13 -17.03 18.34 -2.12
C GLY A 13 -17.62 18.39 -0.70
N ILE A 14 -18.87 17.96 -0.53
CA ILE A 14 -19.61 17.95 0.74
C ILE A 14 -19.89 16.50 1.13
N LEU A 15 -19.56 16.12 2.36
CA LEU A 15 -19.81 14.78 2.87
C LEU A 15 -21.29 14.62 3.25
N CYS A 16 -21.88 13.50 2.87
CA CYS A 16 -23.17 13.08 3.40
C CYS A 16 -22.99 12.44 4.78
N GLN A 17 -24.09 12.30 5.53
CA GLN A 17 -24.08 11.69 6.86
C GLN A 17 -23.33 10.36 6.91
N GLY A 18 -23.58 9.45 5.94
CA GLY A 18 -22.92 8.15 5.92
C GLY A 18 -21.41 8.22 5.68
N CYS A 19 -20.92 9.19 4.89
CA CYS A 19 -19.47 9.36 4.70
C CYS A 19 -18.82 10.07 5.89
N GLU A 20 -19.53 11.00 6.54
CA GLU A 20 -19.07 11.59 7.81
C GLU A 20 -18.97 10.54 8.91
N ASP A 21 -19.95 9.65 9.03
CA ASP A 21 -19.96 8.62 10.05
C ASP A 21 -18.80 7.64 9.87
N LYS A 22 -18.45 7.30 8.62
CA LYS A 22 -17.25 6.50 8.29
C LYS A 22 -15.94 7.17 8.71
N LEU A 23 -15.86 8.50 8.60
CA LEU A 23 -14.70 9.26 9.08
C LEU A 23 -14.66 9.30 10.61
N LYS A 24 -15.80 9.57 11.25
CA LYS A 24 -15.94 9.62 12.72
C LYS A 24 -15.69 8.27 13.37
N SER A 25 -16.11 7.18 12.75
CA SER A 25 -15.89 5.81 13.24
C SER A 25 -14.47 5.30 13.00
N GLY A 26 -13.69 5.99 12.16
CA GLY A 26 -12.35 5.57 11.75
C GLY A 26 -12.33 4.46 10.69
N GLU A 27 -13.48 4.10 10.11
CA GLU A 27 -13.55 3.19 8.96
C GLU A 27 -12.76 3.77 7.77
N VAL A 28 -12.86 5.08 7.57
CA VAL A 28 -12.11 5.85 6.57
C VAL A 28 -11.27 6.90 7.30
N SER A 29 -9.99 6.99 6.96
CA SER A 29 -9.10 8.02 7.50
C SER A 29 -9.15 9.32 6.67
N GLU A 30 -8.74 10.44 7.27
CA GLU A 30 -8.57 11.72 6.56
C GLU A 30 -7.64 11.58 5.34
N LEU A 31 -6.59 10.77 5.47
CA LEU A 31 -5.68 10.44 4.37
C LEU A 31 -6.42 9.74 3.22
N GLU A 32 -7.27 8.77 3.53
CA GLU A 32 -8.06 8.06 2.52
C GLU A 32 -9.09 8.96 1.85
N LEU A 33 -9.69 9.90 2.58
CA LEU A 33 -10.57 10.92 2.03
C LEU A 33 -9.80 11.84 1.05
N GLU A 34 -8.62 12.31 1.43
CA GLU A 34 -7.79 13.17 0.59
C GLU A 34 -7.37 12.46 -0.70
N ILE A 35 -6.87 11.22 -0.59
CA ILE A 35 -6.52 10.40 -1.75
C ILE A 35 -7.74 10.16 -2.64
N SER A 36 -8.90 9.88 -2.05
CA SER A 36 -10.15 9.66 -2.81
C SER A 36 -10.56 10.90 -3.60
N LYS A 37 -10.45 12.10 -3.01
CA LYS A 37 -10.74 13.38 -3.69
C LYS A 37 -9.80 13.61 -4.88
N VAL A 38 -8.51 13.38 -4.71
CA VAL A 38 -7.51 13.55 -5.77
C VAL A 38 -7.75 12.54 -6.89
N LEU A 39 -7.94 11.28 -6.54
CA LEU A 39 -8.13 10.19 -7.49
C LEU A 39 -9.42 10.35 -8.30
N TYR A 40 -10.51 10.75 -7.66
CA TYR A 40 -11.78 11.01 -8.34
C TYR A 40 -11.66 12.13 -9.37
N LYS A 41 -10.95 13.22 -9.06
CA LYS A 41 -10.70 14.31 -10.02
C LYS A 41 -9.85 13.88 -11.22
N LEU A 42 -8.96 12.90 -11.05
CA LEU A 42 -8.06 12.45 -12.11
C LEU A 42 -8.65 11.38 -13.02
N ALA A 43 -9.56 10.57 -12.50
CA ALA A 43 -10.06 9.37 -13.18
C ALA A 43 -11.59 9.28 -13.25
N GLU A 44 -12.33 10.25 -12.71
CA GLU A 44 -13.80 10.29 -12.72
C GLU A 44 -14.44 8.98 -12.26
N GLY A 45 -13.95 8.43 -11.15
CA GLY A 45 -14.47 7.17 -10.56
C GLY A 45 -14.03 5.88 -11.26
N LYS A 46 -13.25 5.94 -12.35
CA LYS A 46 -12.75 4.75 -13.07
C LYS A 46 -11.65 3.99 -12.32
N LEU A 47 -11.06 4.60 -11.29
CA LEU A 47 -10.01 4.02 -10.47
C LEU A 47 -10.44 4.05 -9.01
N TRP A 48 -10.12 3.00 -8.29
CA TRP A 48 -10.41 2.86 -6.86
C TRP A 48 -9.26 2.17 -6.14
N PHE A 49 -9.28 2.30 -4.82
CA PHE A 49 -8.38 1.61 -3.91
C PHE A 49 -9.19 1.18 -2.68
N LYS A 50 -8.71 0.16 -1.97
CA LYS A 50 -9.40 -0.40 -0.80
C LYS A 50 -8.99 0.27 0.50
N LYS A 51 -7.69 0.47 0.68
CA LYS A 51 -7.13 1.03 1.91
C LYS A 51 -5.86 1.82 1.61
N ALA A 52 -5.61 2.87 2.40
CA ALA A 52 -4.33 3.55 2.43
C ALA A 52 -3.71 3.48 3.83
N ILE A 53 -2.42 3.16 3.90
CA ILE A 53 -1.65 3.03 5.15
C ILE A 53 -0.57 4.10 5.18
N ASP A 54 -0.59 4.94 6.21
CA ASP A 54 0.44 5.95 6.47
C ASP A 54 1.60 5.36 7.28
N MET A 55 2.81 5.56 6.78
CA MET A 55 4.05 5.09 7.42
C MET A 55 5.03 6.22 7.71
N GLY A 56 4.54 7.45 7.86
CA GLY A 56 5.36 8.64 8.03
C GLY A 56 5.74 9.22 6.67
N ASP A 57 6.87 8.80 6.11
CA ASP A 57 7.39 9.37 4.85
C ASP A 57 6.78 8.75 3.58
N VAL A 58 6.08 7.63 3.74
CA VAL A 58 5.50 6.83 2.66
C VAL A 58 4.07 6.46 3.00
N VAL A 59 3.21 6.55 1.99
CA VAL A 59 1.84 6.05 2.02
C VAL A 59 1.72 4.87 1.06
N ILE A 60 1.13 3.78 1.54
CA ILE A 60 0.89 2.56 0.77
C ILE A 60 -0.59 2.49 0.43
N ILE A 61 -0.89 2.51 -0.86
CA ILE A 61 -2.24 2.38 -1.40
C ILE A 61 -2.44 0.95 -1.86
N ILE A 62 -3.44 0.30 -1.29
CA ILE A 62 -3.80 -1.08 -1.57
C ILE A 62 -5.00 -1.08 -2.52
N THR A 63 -4.89 -1.79 -3.62
CA THR A 63 -5.91 -1.82 -4.68
C THR A 63 -5.99 -3.20 -5.32
N GLU A 64 -6.95 -3.44 -6.20
CA GLU A 64 -7.00 -4.71 -6.95
C GLU A 64 -5.80 -4.83 -7.90
N ARG A 65 -5.27 -6.04 -8.12
CA ARG A 65 -4.10 -6.27 -8.99
C ARG A 65 -4.22 -5.62 -10.37
N ASP A 66 -5.41 -5.67 -10.99
CA ASP A 66 -5.66 -5.07 -12.32
C ASP A 66 -5.69 -3.53 -12.29
N GLN A 67 -5.86 -2.93 -11.11
CA GLN A 67 -5.86 -1.50 -10.89
C GLN A 67 -4.46 -0.94 -10.61
N VAL A 68 -3.49 -1.77 -10.19
CA VAL A 68 -2.12 -1.31 -9.82
C VAL A 68 -1.50 -0.47 -10.93
N GLY A 69 -1.41 -1.00 -12.15
CA GLY A 69 -0.84 -0.28 -13.29
C GLY A 69 -1.63 0.98 -13.66
N LYS A 70 -2.96 0.94 -13.51
CA LYS A 70 -3.84 2.07 -13.81
C LYS A 70 -3.69 3.19 -12.78
N LEU A 71 -3.56 2.87 -11.50
CA LEU A 71 -3.32 3.80 -10.39
C LEU A 71 -1.92 4.41 -10.42
N ILE A 72 -0.91 3.65 -10.85
CA ILE A 72 0.40 4.22 -11.14
C ILE A 72 0.26 5.24 -12.28
N GLY A 73 -0.45 4.86 -13.34
CA GLY A 73 -0.70 5.67 -14.52
C GLY A 73 0.53 5.74 -15.44
N LYS A 74 0.33 6.19 -16.68
CA LYS A 74 1.41 6.29 -17.68
C LYS A 74 2.57 7.14 -17.16
N GLY A 75 3.75 6.54 -17.03
CA GLY A 75 4.95 7.19 -16.48
C GLY A 75 4.84 7.59 -15.00
N GLY A 76 3.93 6.99 -14.24
CA GLY A 76 3.69 7.33 -12.83
C GLY A 76 2.91 8.62 -12.62
N LYS A 77 2.20 9.15 -13.65
CA LYS A 77 1.53 10.46 -13.58
C LYS A 77 0.50 10.55 -12.44
N ILE A 78 -0.29 9.50 -12.23
CA ILE A 78 -1.37 9.50 -11.23
C ILE A 78 -0.76 9.40 -9.84
N VAL A 79 0.10 8.41 -9.60
CA VAL A 79 0.78 8.24 -8.31
C VAL A 79 1.62 9.46 -7.91
N ARG A 80 2.29 10.14 -8.85
CA ARG A 80 3.00 11.40 -8.59
C ARG A 80 2.07 12.55 -8.23
N THR A 81 0.85 12.56 -8.73
CA THR A 81 -0.13 13.61 -8.41
C THR A 81 -0.72 13.38 -7.02
N ILE A 82 -1.05 12.13 -6.68
CA ILE A 82 -1.44 11.76 -5.32
C ILE A 82 -0.32 12.10 -4.34
N SER A 83 0.93 11.71 -4.65
CA SER A 83 2.11 11.98 -3.83
C SER A 83 2.34 13.47 -3.57
N ARG A 84 2.14 14.33 -4.59
CA ARG A 84 2.22 15.78 -4.43
C ARG A 84 1.10 16.37 -3.58
N ALA A 85 -0.12 15.81 -3.68
CA ALA A 85 -1.26 16.29 -2.90
C ALA A 85 -1.05 16.02 -1.41
N ILE A 86 -0.64 14.78 -1.05
CA ILE A 86 -0.47 14.37 0.34
C ILE A 86 0.92 14.70 0.93
N GLY A 87 1.84 15.23 0.12
CA GLY A 87 3.21 15.58 0.53
C GLY A 87 4.11 14.39 0.92
N LYS A 88 3.70 13.15 0.58
CA LYS A 88 4.40 11.91 0.96
C LYS A 88 4.68 11.06 -0.26
N ARG A 89 5.69 10.20 -0.19
CA ARG A 89 5.95 9.22 -1.26
C ARG A 89 4.80 8.22 -1.29
N VAL A 90 4.33 7.85 -2.48
CA VAL A 90 3.22 6.90 -2.62
C VAL A 90 3.70 5.61 -3.26
N ARG A 91 3.29 4.50 -2.66
CA ARG A 91 3.46 3.15 -3.17
C ARG A 91 2.10 2.56 -3.48
N VAL A 92 1.95 1.86 -4.60
CA VAL A 92 0.72 1.14 -4.94
C VAL A 92 1.03 -0.35 -4.89
N VAL A 93 0.21 -1.11 -4.18
CA VAL A 93 0.35 -2.55 -3.97
C VAL A 93 -0.94 -3.23 -4.38
N GLY A 94 -0.83 -4.33 -5.12
CA GLY A 94 -1.98 -5.17 -5.45
C GLY A 94 -2.41 -5.97 -4.23
N GLU A 95 -3.72 -6.03 -3.98
CA GLU A 95 -4.28 -6.95 -3.02
C GLU A 95 -4.02 -8.36 -3.52
N ASP A 96 -3.26 -9.07 -2.71
CA ASP A 96 -2.81 -10.42 -2.97
C ASP A 96 -2.96 -11.23 -1.70
N SER A 97 -3.40 -12.47 -1.84
CA SER A 97 -3.33 -13.43 -0.75
C SER A 97 -1.93 -14.04 -0.64
N ASP A 98 -1.11 -13.96 -1.69
CA ASP A 98 0.22 -14.56 -1.70
C ASP A 98 1.29 -13.62 -1.15
N LEU A 99 1.96 -14.07 -0.08
CA LEU A 99 3.02 -13.36 0.60
C LEU A 99 4.12 -12.88 -0.37
N LYS A 100 4.47 -13.69 -1.37
CA LYS A 100 5.57 -13.36 -2.29
C LYS A 100 5.23 -12.13 -3.11
N SER A 101 4.03 -12.08 -3.68
CA SER A 101 3.60 -10.96 -4.51
C SER A 101 3.49 -9.66 -3.70
N VAL A 102 2.93 -9.73 -2.49
CA VAL A 102 2.91 -8.57 -1.58
C VAL A 102 4.33 -8.11 -1.24
N ALA A 103 5.21 -9.05 -0.89
CA ALA A 103 6.59 -8.73 -0.55
C ALA A 103 7.33 -8.08 -1.74
N GLU A 104 7.15 -8.57 -2.96
CA GLU A 104 7.76 -8.01 -4.17
C GLU A 104 7.30 -6.55 -4.41
N ASP A 105 5.99 -6.30 -4.31
CA ASP A 105 5.40 -4.96 -4.48
C ASP A 105 5.87 -3.98 -3.41
N VAL A 106 5.97 -4.43 -2.16
CA VAL A 106 6.41 -3.62 -1.02
C VAL A 106 7.92 -3.34 -1.08
N LEU A 107 8.73 -4.34 -1.45
CA LEU A 107 10.19 -4.26 -1.44
C LEU A 107 10.79 -3.65 -2.71
N ALA A 108 10.06 -3.55 -3.83
CA ALA A 108 10.63 -2.98 -5.06
C ALA A 108 11.24 -1.56 -4.82
N PRO A 109 12.26 -1.13 -5.56
CA PRO A 109 12.92 -1.86 -6.64
C PRO A 109 13.84 -2.99 -6.14
N ALA A 110 13.88 -3.27 -4.83
CA ALA A 110 14.70 -4.34 -4.33
C ALA A 110 14.13 -5.72 -4.63
N ARG A 111 15.00 -6.57 -5.16
CA ARG A 111 14.67 -7.93 -5.56
C ARG A 111 14.82 -8.85 -4.37
N ILE A 112 13.84 -9.74 -4.23
CA ILE A 112 13.85 -10.82 -3.24
C ILE A 112 14.74 -11.94 -3.77
N SER A 113 15.76 -12.34 -3.01
CA SER A 113 16.60 -13.51 -3.34
C SER A 113 15.95 -14.82 -2.91
N GLY A 114 15.09 -14.80 -1.88
CA GLY A 114 14.28 -15.94 -1.49
C GLY A 114 13.36 -15.68 -0.30
N ILE A 115 12.35 -16.54 -0.13
CA ILE A 115 11.44 -16.53 1.01
C ILE A 115 11.49 -17.92 1.65
N ASN A 116 11.90 -17.98 2.92
CA ASN A 116 12.01 -19.23 3.67
C ASN A 116 11.02 -19.24 4.84
N ILE A 117 10.43 -20.40 5.13
CA ILE A 117 9.61 -20.58 6.33
C ILE A 117 10.54 -20.99 7.49
N VAL A 118 10.43 -20.29 8.61
CA VAL A 118 11.14 -20.56 9.86
C VAL A 118 10.11 -20.98 10.89
N TYR A 119 10.24 -22.21 11.39
CA TYR A 119 9.39 -22.75 12.44
C TYR A 119 9.96 -22.36 13.80
N GLY A 120 9.23 -21.51 14.53
CA GLY A 120 9.59 -21.12 15.89
C GLY A 120 9.43 -22.29 16.86
N LYS A 121 10.15 -22.24 17.99
CA LYS A 121 10.00 -23.22 19.08
C LYS A 121 8.60 -23.21 19.71
N ASP A 122 7.85 -22.13 19.48
CA ASP A 122 6.44 -21.92 19.83
C ASP A 122 5.46 -22.55 18.84
N GLY A 123 5.95 -23.24 17.80
CA GLY A 123 5.13 -23.87 16.76
C GLY A 123 4.56 -22.87 15.75
N LYS A 124 4.90 -21.58 15.84
CA LYS A 124 4.43 -20.56 14.91
C LYS A 124 5.33 -20.48 13.69
N GLU A 125 4.72 -20.33 12.53
CA GLU A 125 5.43 -20.09 11.28
C GLU A 125 5.84 -18.62 11.19
N LYS A 126 7.08 -18.36 10.80
CA LYS A 126 7.61 -17.03 10.50
C LYS A 126 8.30 -17.06 9.15
N PHE A 127 7.95 -16.13 8.27
CA PHE A 127 8.55 -16.06 6.95
C PHE A 127 9.77 -15.13 6.94
N LYS A 128 10.93 -15.69 6.58
CA LYS A 128 12.17 -14.94 6.40
C LYS A 128 12.31 -14.55 4.92
N ILE A 129 12.16 -13.26 4.64
CA ILE A 129 12.28 -12.69 3.29
C ILE A 129 13.71 -12.17 3.13
N ARG A 130 14.45 -12.68 2.14
CA ARG A 130 15.82 -12.25 1.85
C ARG A 130 15.84 -11.30 0.67
N VAL A 131 16.54 -10.18 0.81
CA VAL A 131 16.68 -9.15 -0.23
C VAL A 131 18.12 -9.11 -0.72
N ILE A 132 18.29 -9.01 -2.04
CA ILE A 132 19.61 -8.88 -2.68
C ILE A 132 20.36 -7.66 -2.13
N LYS A 133 21.61 -7.85 -1.70
CA LYS A 133 22.45 -6.82 -1.05
C LYS A 133 22.60 -5.54 -1.86
N GLU A 134 22.80 -5.66 -3.17
CA GLU A 134 22.99 -4.52 -4.06
C GLU A 134 21.75 -3.63 -4.10
N ASP A 135 20.56 -4.25 -4.05
CA ASP A 135 19.30 -3.51 -4.11
C ASP A 135 18.75 -3.11 -2.74
N ALA A 136 19.20 -3.74 -1.65
CA ALA A 136 18.80 -3.37 -0.29
C ALA A 136 19.09 -1.88 0.00
N ARG A 137 20.19 -1.34 -0.54
CA ARG A 137 20.54 0.09 -0.44
C ARG A 137 19.57 1.02 -1.17
N ARG A 138 18.78 0.51 -2.11
CA ARG A 138 17.81 1.26 -2.91
C ARG A 138 16.45 1.32 -2.24
N ILE A 139 16.22 0.53 -1.19
CA ILE A 139 15.01 0.59 -0.39
C ILE A 139 15.06 1.87 0.43
N PRO A 140 14.18 2.84 0.18
CA PRO A 140 14.31 4.15 0.79
C PRO A 140 13.46 4.25 2.07
N ILE A 141 13.17 3.10 2.69
CA ILE A 141 12.30 2.85 3.85
C ILE A 141 12.99 1.79 4.72
N SER A 142 12.94 1.91 6.04
CA SER A 142 13.50 0.90 6.95
C SER A 142 12.79 -0.46 6.79
N LEU A 143 13.54 -1.56 6.92
CA LEU A 143 13.01 -2.91 6.80
C LEU A 143 11.91 -3.21 7.83
N ASP A 144 11.97 -2.65 9.04
CA ASP A 144 10.95 -2.79 10.08
C ASP A 144 9.58 -2.25 9.65
N VAL A 145 9.59 -1.09 8.99
CA VAL A 145 8.37 -0.47 8.44
C VAL A 145 7.78 -1.40 7.39
N LEU A 146 8.58 -1.94 6.49
CA LEU A 146 8.11 -2.85 5.43
C LEU A 146 7.60 -4.18 5.99
N ASN A 147 8.22 -4.74 7.03
CA ASN A 147 7.68 -5.92 7.74
C ASN A 147 6.27 -5.65 8.27
N ARG A 148 6.03 -4.48 8.88
CA ARG A 148 4.70 -4.11 9.39
C ARG A 148 3.66 -4.03 8.27
N VAL A 149 4.06 -3.51 7.10
CA VAL A 149 3.18 -3.48 5.92
C VAL A 149 2.80 -4.88 5.52
N ILE A 150 3.79 -5.75 5.29
CA ILE A 150 3.53 -7.10 4.79
C ILE A 150 2.65 -7.85 5.79
N LYS A 151 2.90 -7.70 7.10
CA LYS A 151 2.04 -8.26 8.14
C LYS A 151 0.61 -7.72 8.11
N GLN A 152 0.41 -6.41 7.91
CA GLN A 152 -0.93 -5.83 7.79
C GLN A 152 -1.68 -6.29 6.54
N LEU A 153 -0.96 -6.59 5.45
CA LEU A 153 -1.53 -7.02 4.17
C LEU A 153 -1.82 -8.51 4.12
N THR A 154 -0.93 -9.33 4.66
CA THR A 154 -0.97 -10.80 4.54
C THR A 154 -1.45 -11.48 5.81
N GLY A 155 -1.38 -10.81 6.96
CA GLY A 155 -1.59 -11.43 8.28
C GLY A 155 -0.37 -12.23 8.78
N GLU A 156 0.64 -12.44 7.93
CA GLU A 156 1.77 -13.32 8.22
C GLU A 156 2.87 -12.63 9.03
N GLU A 157 3.49 -13.37 9.95
CA GLU A 157 4.68 -12.92 10.67
C GLU A 157 5.91 -13.00 9.76
N THR A 158 6.50 -11.85 9.43
CA THR A 158 7.62 -11.76 8.49
C THR A 158 8.87 -11.13 9.10
N THR A 159 10.03 -11.52 8.59
CA THR A 159 11.33 -10.89 8.90
C THR A 159 12.13 -10.70 7.63
N ILE A 160 12.22 -9.46 7.17
CA ILE A 160 13.10 -9.07 6.06
C ILE A 160 14.56 -9.00 6.53
N VAL A 161 15.46 -9.66 5.80
CA VAL A 161 16.92 -9.58 5.99
C VAL A 161 17.62 -9.32 4.66
N VAL A 162 18.83 -8.78 4.72
CA VAL A 162 19.70 -8.64 3.55
C VAL A 162 20.46 -9.95 3.34
N ASP A 163 20.46 -10.47 2.11
CA ASP A 163 21.26 -11.65 1.75
C ASP A 163 22.73 -11.24 1.69
N GLU A 164 23.60 -11.96 2.38
CA GLU A 164 25.05 -11.65 2.42
C GLU A 164 25.88 -12.49 1.45
N HIS A 165 25.22 -13.36 0.67
CA HIS A 165 25.83 -14.31 -0.26
C HIS A 165 25.65 -13.88 -1.72
#